data_AF-R5C0L0-F1
#
_entry.id   AF-R5C0L0-F1
#
_cell.length_a   1.000
_cell.length_b   1.000
_cell.length_c   1.000
_cell.angle_alpha   90.00
_cell.angle_beta   90.00
_cell.angle_gamma   90.00
#
_symmetry.space_group_name_H-M   'P 1'
#
loop_
_entity.id
_entity.type
_entity.pdbx_description
1 polymer ?
#
loop_
_entity_poly.entity_id
_entity_poly.type
_entity_poly.pdbx_seq_one_letter_code
_entity_poly.pdbx_strand_id
1 'polypeptide(L)' 'MPDIKMLKDKITDSGMTVKAVAEKSGILRETLYNRLKGVGEFTASEIVSLSNVLNLSQTERDDIFLK' A
#
# COMPACT_ATOMS: atom_id res chain seq x y z
N MET A 1 -8.24 1.94 10.67
CA MET A 1 -7.73 3.00 9.76
C MET A 1 -6.32 2.60 9.39
N PRO A 2 -5.91 2.64 8.11
CA PRO A 2 -4.68 1.99 7.68
C PRO A 2 -3.42 2.51 8.39
N ASP A 3 -2.50 1.63 8.77
CA ASP A 3 -1.18 2.01 9.25
C ASP A 3 -0.29 2.45 8.08
N ILE A 4 -0.39 3.74 7.78
CA ILE A 4 0.37 4.40 6.71
C ILE A 4 1.88 4.36 6.97
N LYS A 5 2.31 4.32 8.23
CA LYS A 5 3.74 4.27 8.55
C LYS A 5 4.29 2.90 8.17
N MET A 6 3.64 1.83 8.62
CA MET A 6 4.04 0.46 8.31
C MET A 6 3.98 0.19 6.80
N LEU A 7 2.99 0.74 6.10
CA LEU A 7 2.93 0.67 4.63
C LEU A 7 4.13 1.37 3.95
N LYS A 8 4.53 2.55 4.41
CA LYS A 8 5.71 3.27 3.88
C LYS A 8 7.00 2.51 4.14
N ASP A 9 7.12 1.90 5.31
CA ASP A 9 8.27 1.06 5.66
C ASP A 9 8.34 -0.14 4.71
N LYS A 10 7.22 -0.82 4.43
CA LYS A 10 7.18 -1.92 3.45
C LYS A 10 7.52 -1.49 2.02
N ILE A 11 7.08 -0.31 1.60
CA ILE A 11 7.48 0.25 0.30
C ILE A 11 8.99 0.46 0.26
N THR A 12 9.57 1.00 1.34
CA THR A 12 11.01 1.25 1.45
C THR A 12 11.81 -0.06 1.44
N ASP A 13 11.39 -1.05 2.23
CA ASP A 13 12.02 -2.36 2.35
C ASP A 13 12.00 -3.14 1.02
N SER A 14 10.96 -2.93 0.20
CA SER A 14 10.87 -3.54 -1.13
C SER A 14 11.91 -3.02 -2.13
N GLY A 15 12.62 -1.92 -1.79
CA GLY A 15 13.55 -1.24 -2.69
C GLY A 15 12.87 -0.48 -3.84
N MET A 16 11.54 -0.42 -3.86
CA MET A 16 10.77 0.25 -4.91
C MET A 16 10.41 1.69 -4.53
N THR A 17 10.34 2.56 -5.53
CA THR A 17 9.74 3.88 -5.35
C THR A 17 8.21 3.77 -5.25
N VAL A 18 7.57 4.73 -4.59
CA VAL A 18 6.09 4.85 -4.57
C VAL A 18 5.50 4.85 -5.99
N LYS A 19 6.20 5.45 -6.96
CA LYS A 19 5.80 5.44 -8.38
C LYS A 19 5.76 4.01 -8.92
N ALA A 20 6.83 3.25 -8.72
CA ALA A 20 6.92 1.87 -9.21
C ALA A 20 5.87 0.97 -8.55
N VAL A 21 5.59 1.16 -7.25
CA VAL A 21 4.53 0.44 -6.53
C VAL A 21 3.16 0.78 -7.11
N ALA A 22 2.87 2.06 -7.36
CA ALA A 22 1.61 2.48 -7.97
C ALA A 22 1.40 1.82 -9.34
N GLU A 23 2.39 1.90 -10.23
CA GLU A 23 2.36 1.30 -11.57
C GLU A 23 2.16 -0.22 -11.52
N LYS A 24 2.93 -0.93 -10.67
CA LYS A 24 2.81 -2.39 -10.51
C LYS A 24 1.49 -2.82 -9.87
N SER A 25 0.91 -1.99 -9.01
CA SER A 25 -0.33 -2.28 -8.29
C SER A 25 -1.59 -1.89 -9.08
N GLY A 26 -1.41 -1.27 -10.26
CA GLY A 26 -2.53 -0.73 -11.06
C GLY A 26 -3.23 0.46 -10.41
N ILE A 27 -2.56 1.16 -9.49
CA ILE A 27 -3.11 2.31 -8.75
C ILE A 27 -2.58 3.58 -9.40
N LEU A 28 -3.45 4.57 -9.61
CA LEU A 28 -2.98 5.88 -10.05
C LEU A 28 -2.02 6.45 -9.00
N ARG A 29 -0.88 6.98 -9.47
CA ARG A 29 0.14 7.55 -8.58
C ARG A 29 -0.47 8.56 -7.60
N GLU A 30 -1.27 9.50 -8.11
CA GLU A 30 -1.94 10.51 -7.28
C GLU A 30 -2.82 9.87 -6.20
N THR A 31 -3.62 8.86 -6.56
CA THR A 31 -4.42 8.09 -5.60
C THR A 31 -3.55 7.50 -4.52
N LEU A 32 -2.47 6.79 -4.87
CA LEU A 32 -1.58 6.20 -3.87
C LEU A 32 -0.95 7.27 -2.96
N TYR A 33 -0.55 8.43 -3.50
CA TYR A 33 -0.06 9.55 -2.67
C TYR A 33 -1.13 10.10 -1.73
N ASN A 34 -2.38 10.20 -2.17
CA ASN A 34 -3.50 10.63 -1.32
C ASN A 34 -3.73 9.63 -0.19
N ARG A 35 -3.76 8.32 -0.50
CA ARG A 35 -3.86 7.26 0.51
C ARG A 35 -2.72 7.32 1.54
N LEU A 36 -1.49 7.52 1.08
CA LEU A 36 -0.30 7.67 1.94
C LEU A 36 -0.26 8.98 2.76
N LYS A 37 -1.21 9.90 2.53
CA LYS A 37 -1.47 11.09 3.35
C LYS A 37 -2.71 10.93 4.24
N GLY A 38 -3.34 9.75 4.24
CA GLY A 38 -4.60 9.49 4.95
C GLY A 38 -5.84 10.09 4.26
N VAL A 39 -5.75 10.42 2.97
CA VAL A 39 -6.85 10.97 2.20
C VAL A 39 -7.60 9.85 1.47
N GLY A 40 -8.79 9.57 1.96
CA GLY A 40 -9.72 8.54 1.48
C GLY A 40 -9.25 7.10 1.75
N GLU A 41 -10.09 6.14 1.36
CA GLU A 41 -9.97 4.74 1.80
C GLU A 41 -9.40 3.80 0.74
N PHE A 42 -8.61 2.82 1.17
CA PHE A 42 -8.18 1.73 0.27
C PHE A 42 -9.36 0.81 -0.05
N THR A 43 -9.56 0.55 -1.33
CA THR A 43 -10.49 -0.47 -1.80
C THR A 43 -9.90 -1.87 -1.60
N ALA A 44 -10.75 -2.89 -1.54
CA ALA A 44 -10.29 -4.29 -1.41
C ALA A 44 -9.34 -4.70 -2.55
N SER A 45 -9.58 -4.23 -3.78
CA SER A 45 -8.72 -4.52 -4.93
C SER A 45 -7.34 -3.85 -4.80
N GLU A 46 -7.28 -2.60 -4.30
CA GLU A 46 -6.01 -1.92 -4.01
C GLU A 46 -5.23 -2.63 -2.90
N ILE A 47 -5.90 -3.10 -1.85
CA ILE A 47 -5.25 -3.85 -0.77
C ILE A 47 -4.65 -5.15 -1.31
N VAL A 48 -5.40 -5.90 -2.12
CA VAL A 48 -4.92 -7.14 -2.73
C VAL A 48 -3.73 -6.88 -3.66
N SER A 49 -3.81 -5.85 -4.53
CA SER A 49 -2.72 -5.55 -5.47
C SER A 49 -1.45 -5.08 -4.75
N LEU A 50 -1.58 -4.20 -3.76
CA LEU A 50 -0.45 -3.76 -2.92
C LEU A 50 0.18 -4.91 -2.15
N SER A 51 -0.65 -5.81 -1.59
CA SER A 51 -0.17 -6.99 -0.88
C SER A 51 0.67 -7.89 -1.78
N ASN A 52 0.23 -8.10 -3.02
CA ASN A 52 0.96 -8.91 -4.00
C ASN A 52 2.26 -8.22 -4.45
N VAL A 53 2.23 -6.92 -4.73
CA VAL A 53 3.39 -6.16 -5.21
C VAL A 53 4.47 -6.02 -4.14
N LEU A 54 4.07 -5.79 -2.89
CA LEU A 54 4.98 -5.65 -1.75
C LEU A 54 5.30 -6.99 -1.08
N ASN A 55 4.76 -8.10 -1.61
CA ASN A 55 4.91 -9.45 -1.05
C ASN A 55 4.58 -9.51 0.46
N LEU A 56 3.47 -8.89 0.85
CA LEU A 56 3.01 -8.86 2.24
C LEU A 56 2.46 -10.23 2.63
N SER A 57 2.83 -10.69 3.83
CA SER A 57 2.13 -11.79 4.49
C SER A 57 0.72 -11.38 4.89
N GLN A 58 -0.13 -12.37 5.18
CA GLN A 58 -1.49 -12.12 5.66
C GLN A 58 -1.50 -11.28 6.94
N THR A 59 -0.58 -11.56 7.87
CA THR A 59 -0.46 -10.80 9.12
C THR A 59 -0.07 -9.35 8.87
N GLU A 60 0.93 -9.10 8.00
CA GLU A 60 1.34 -7.73 7.67
C GLU A 60 0.23 -6.96 6.96
N ARG A 61 -0.50 -7.60 6.04
CA ARG A 61 -1.66 -6.99 5.39
C ARG A 61 -2.72 -6.59 6.41
N ASP A 62 -3.04 -7.49 7.33
CA ASP A 62 -4.10 -7.24 8.31
C ASP A 62 -3.67 -6.16 9.31
N ASP A 63 -2.39 -6.15 9.72
CA ASP A 63 -1.80 -5.09 10.55
C ASP A 63 -1.83 -3.72 9.85
N ILE A 64 -1.60 -3.68 8.53
CA ILE A 64 -1.60 -2.44 7.76
C ILE A 64 -3.01 -1.95 7.46
N PHE A 65 -3.93 -2.81 7.04
CA PHE A 65 -5.20 -2.38 6.43
C PHE A 65 -6.47 -2.67 7.24
N LEU A 66 -6.43 -3.62 8.18
CA LEU A 66 -7.64 -4.13 8.85
C LEU A 66 -7.73 -3.82 10.35
N LYS A 67 -6.68 -3.22 10.93
CA LYS A 67 -6.71 -2.68 12.29
C LYS A 67 -7.36 -1.30 12.41
#